data_AF-K1YPB3-F1
#
_entry.id   AF-K1YPB3-F1
#
_cell.length_a   1.000
_cell.length_b   1.000
_cell.length_c   1.000
_cell.angle_alpha   90.00
_cell.angle_beta   90.00
_cell.angle_gamma   90.00
#
_symmetry.space_group_name_H-M   'P 1'
#
loop_
_entity.id
_entity.type
_entity.pdbx_description
1 polymer ?
#
loop_
_entity_poly.entity_id
_entity_poly.type
_entity_poly.pdbx_seq_one_letter_code
_entity_poly.pdbx_strand_id
1 'polypeptide(L)'
;MRLVLTGKCPVHNRLMERIAEWTEEFRGIAAGQGEVWLEKVVFQTGRAGNAAEMPDDDTPIAGLLQAIAGLDLDGESLLGMVPELAVLKSKLPPELHVGKEAPLDPTAAGTADLRSAVQELLIAKLLNHGGHKCA
;
A
#
# COMPACT_ATOMS: atom_id res chain seq x y z
N MET A 1 -1.24 -9.96 -20.90
CA MET A 1 -2.54 -9.74 -20.21
C MET A 1 -2.27 -9.25 -18.79
N ARG A 2 -3.08 -8.33 -18.26
CA ARG A 2 -2.94 -7.83 -16.88
C ARG A 2 -4.15 -8.25 -16.05
N LEU A 3 -3.91 -8.82 -14.88
CA LEU A 3 -4.95 -9.13 -13.90
C LEU A 3 -4.99 -7.99 -12.88
N VAL A 4 -6.17 -7.40 -12.66
CA VAL A 4 -6.36 -6.34 -11.67
C VAL A 4 -7.44 -6.77 -10.68
N LEU A 5 -7.06 -6.95 -9.42
CA LEU A 5 -8.01 -7.20 -8.33
C LEU A 5 -8.38 -5.87 -7.70
N THR A 6 -9.66 -5.48 -7.76
CA THR A 6 -10.13 -4.18 -7.28
C THR A 6 -11.24 -4.30 -6.25
N GLY A 7 -11.42 -3.26 -5.43
CA GLY A 7 -12.57 -3.11 -4.55
C GLY A 7 -12.31 -3.43 -3.08
N LYS A 8 -13.37 -3.38 -2.28
CA LYS A 8 -13.30 -3.62 -0.83
C LYS A 8 -13.12 -5.11 -0.55
N CYS A 9 -12.07 -5.46 0.19
CA CYS A 9 -11.68 -6.81 0.54
C CYS A 9 -11.65 -6.97 2.07
N PRO A 10 -12.51 -7.83 2.65
CA PRO A 10 -12.49 -8.10 4.10
C PRO A 10 -11.16 -8.67 4.61
N VAL A 11 -10.41 -9.34 3.73
CA VAL A 11 -9.12 -9.97 4.03
C VAL A 11 -7.95 -9.22 3.37
N HIS A 12 -8.11 -7.93 3.10
CA HIS A 12 -7.10 -7.09 2.42
C HIS A 12 -5.69 -7.29 3.00
N ASN A 13 -5.51 -7.19 4.32
CA ASN A 13 -4.19 -7.31 4.95
C ASN A 13 -3.55 -8.68 4.69
N ARG A 14 -4.31 -9.78 4.84
CA ARG A 14 -3.84 -11.15 4.55
C ARG A 14 -3.50 -11.34 3.07
N LEU A 15 -4.24 -10.67 2.18
CA LEU A 15 -3.95 -10.67 0.74
C LEU A 15 -2.64 -9.94 0.45
N MET A 16 -2.40 -8.79 1.10
CA MET A 16 -1.18 -8.00 0.91
C MET A 16 0.07 -8.67 1.52
N GLU A 17 -0.06 -9.33 2.67
CA GLU A 17 1.04 -10.06 3.34
C GLU A 17 1.67 -11.14 2.45
N ARG A 18 0.89 -11.74 1.55
CA ARG A 18 1.31 -12.85 0.68
C ARG A 18 1.27 -12.47 -0.80
N ILE A 19 1.42 -11.19 -1.13
CA ILE A 19 1.23 -10.67 -2.49
C ILE A 19 2.14 -11.34 -3.54
N ALA A 20 3.37 -11.68 -3.16
CA ALA A 20 4.31 -12.37 -4.03
C ALA A 20 3.87 -13.81 -4.32
N GLU A 21 3.47 -14.56 -3.28
CA GLU A 21 2.95 -15.92 -3.43
C GLU A 21 1.69 -15.93 -4.30
N TRP A 22 0.74 -15.05 -4.03
CA TRP A 22 -0.49 -14.95 -4.84
C TRP A 22 -0.21 -14.61 -6.30
N THR A 23 0.78 -13.74 -6.55
CA THR A 23 1.18 -13.40 -7.92
C THR A 23 1.66 -14.63 -8.69
N GLU A 24 2.49 -15.46 -8.06
CA GLU A 24 3.01 -16.68 -8.69
C GLU A 24 1.93 -17.75 -8.85
N GLU A 25 1.03 -17.91 -7.89
CA GLU A 25 -0.14 -18.81 -8.02
C GLU A 25 -1.01 -18.42 -9.21
N PHE A 26 -1.33 -17.12 -9.37
CA PHE A 26 -2.09 -16.66 -10.53
C PHE A 26 -1.36 -16.89 -11.85
N ARG A 27 -0.04 -16.66 -11.89
CA ARG A 27 0.79 -16.96 -13.07
C ARG A 27 0.76 -18.46 -13.39
N GLY A 28 0.86 -19.32 -12.38
CA GLY A 28 0.80 -20.77 -12.53
C GLY A 28 -0.52 -21.24 -13.13
N ILE A 29 -1.64 -20.71 -12.65
CA ILE A 29 -2.98 -21.00 -13.20
C ILE A 29 -3.07 -20.57 -14.67
N ALA A 30 -2.56 -19.38 -15.01
CA ALA A 30 -2.59 -18.89 -16.39
C ALA A 30 -1.72 -19.73 -17.32
N ALA A 31 -0.51 -20.10 -16.89
CA ALA A 31 0.39 -20.97 -17.64
C ALA A 31 -0.22 -22.35 -17.91
N GLY A 32 -0.98 -22.91 -16.95
CA GLY A 32 -1.69 -24.17 -17.12
C GLY A 32 -2.79 -24.16 -18.19
N GLN A 33 -3.27 -22.98 -18.61
CA GLN A 33 -4.25 -22.83 -19.68
C GLN A 33 -3.62 -22.71 -21.09
N GLY A 34 -2.29 -22.74 -21.20
CA GLY A 34 -1.55 -22.88 -22.46
C GLY A 34 -1.42 -21.61 -23.31
N GLU A 35 -2.49 -20.83 -23.47
CA GLU A 35 -2.54 -19.68 -24.39
C GLU A 35 -2.56 -18.32 -23.66
N VAL A 36 -2.44 -18.30 -22.33
CA VAL A 36 -2.60 -17.07 -21.53
C VAL A 36 -1.33 -16.76 -20.73
N TRP A 37 -0.70 -15.62 -21.06
CA TRP A 37 0.41 -15.06 -20.27
C TRP A 37 -0.05 -13.86 -19.43
N LEU A 38 0.02 -14.03 -18.11
CA LEU A 38 -0.13 -12.93 -17.17
C LEU A 38 1.18 -12.13 -17.12
N GLU A 39 1.14 -10.94 -17.69
CA GLU A 39 2.23 -9.98 -17.66
C GLU A 39 2.40 -9.41 -16.26
N LYS A 40 1.29 -8.95 -15.66
CA LYS A 40 1.27 -8.27 -14.36
C LYS A 40 0.00 -8.61 -13.59
N VAL A 41 0.16 -8.84 -12.30
CA VAL A 41 -0.93 -8.91 -11.34
C VAL A 41 -0.88 -7.65 -10.50
N VAL A 42 -1.99 -6.91 -10.46
CA VAL A 42 -2.12 -5.64 -9.75
C VAL A 42 -3.21 -5.80 -8.70
N PHE A 43 -2.87 -5.48 -7.46
CA PHE A 43 -3.81 -5.50 -6.34
C PHE A 43 -4.18 -4.06 -5.99
N GLN A 44 -5.41 -3.67 -6.31
CA GLN A 44 -6.01 -2.38 -5.95
C GLN A 44 -7.22 -2.62 -5.04
N THR A 45 -7.02 -3.46 -4.02
CA THR A 45 -8.03 -3.74 -3.01
C THR A 45 -7.83 -2.80 -1.82
N GLY A 46 -8.89 -2.49 -1.09
CA GLY A 46 -8.82 -1.76 0.18
C GLY A 46 -9.60 -2.49 1.26
N ARG A 47 -9.41 -2.16 2.55
CA ARG A 47 -10.18 -2.80 3.62
C ARG A 47 -11.68 -2.60 3.45
N ALA A 48 -12.47 -3.65 3.70
CA ALA A 48 -13.92 -3.56 3.69
C ALA A 48 -14.52 -3.01 5.00
N GLY A 49 -13.73 -2.95 6.08
CA GLY A 49 -14.18 -2.46 7.38
C GLY A 49 -14.12 -0.95 7.51
N ASN A 50 -15.28 -0.34 7.76
CA ASN A 50 -15.38 1.00 8.34
C ASN A 50 -15.12 0.89 9.84
N ALA A 51 -14.28 1.77 10.41
CA ALA A 51 -14.38 2.42 11.73
C ALA A 51 -14.83 1.67 13.01
N ALA A 52 -15.28 0.42 12.95
CA ALA A 52 -15.91 -0.33 14.05
C ALA A 52 -14.89 -1.09 14.91
N GLU A 53 -13.62 -1.08 14.50
CA GLU A 53 -12.45 -1.43 15.32
C GLU A 53 -11.68 -0.16 15.74
N MET A 54 -12.22 1.04 15.49
CA MET A 54 -11.59 2.24 16.03
C MET A 54 -11.78 2.21 17.56
N PRO A 55 -10.68 2.24 18.30
CA PRO A 55 -10.71 2.41 19.75
C PRO A 55 -11.51 3.66 20.11
N ASP A 56 -12.10 3.68 21.31
CA ASP A 56 -12.75 4.86 21.85
C ASP A 56 -11.80 6.07 21.77
N ASP A 57 -12.34 7.26 21.46
CA ASP A 57 -11.55 8.44 21.08
C ASP A 57 -10.53 8.86 22.16
N ASP A 58 -10.76 8.48 23.42
CA ASP A 58 -9.90 8.76 24.58
C ASP A 58 -8.77 7.72 24.82
N THR A 59 -8.57 6.78 23.91
CA THR A 59 -7.49 5.79 24.05
C THR A 59 -6.19 6.25 23.40
N PRO A 60 -5.00 5.89 23.93
CA PRO A 60 -3.71 6.21 23.30
C PRO A 60 -3.57 5.70 21.86
N ILE A 61 -4.28 4.62 21.54
CA ILE A 61 -4.30 4.03 20.20
C ILE A 61 -5.18 4.83 19.22
N ALA A 62 -6.26 5.50 19.69
CA ALA A 62 -7.03 6.44 18.88
C ALA A 62 -6.19 7.65 18.46
N GLY A 63 -5.40 8.22 19.38
CA GLY A 63 -4.46 9.30 19.07
C GLY A 63 -3.41 8.91 18.01
N LEU A 64 -2.94 7.66 18.04
CA LEU A 64 -1.99 7.16 17.04
C LEU A 64 -2.64 6.94 15.67
N LEU A 65 -3.89 6.46 15.63
CA LEU A 65 -4.65 6.35 14.38
C LEU A 65 -4.92 7.72 13.76
N GLN A 66 -5.22 8.74 14.57
CA GLN A 66 -5.36 10.12 14.10
C GLN A 66 -4.03 10.67 13.57
N ALA A 67 -2.91 10.40 14.24
CA ALA A 67 -1.59 10.78 13.75
C ALA A 67 -1.27 10.13 12.39
N ILE A 68 -1.63 8.86 12.19
CA ILE A 68 -1.48 8.15 10.91
C ILE A 68 -2.39 8.76 9.83
N ALA A 69 -3.66 9.04 10.16
CA ALA A 69 -4.59 9.68 9.24
C ALA A 69 -4.12 11.07 8.80
N GLY A 70 -3.43 11.80 9.69
CA GLY A 70 -2.83 13.10 9.44
C GLY A 70 -1.46 13.08 8.75
N LEU A 71 -0.91 11.92 8.38
CA LEU A 71 0.36 11.84 7.66
C LEU A 71 0.24 12.50 6.28
N ASP A 72 0.94 13.62 6.11
CA ASP A 72 1.07 14.27 4.83
C ASP A 72 2.30 13.75 4.09
N LEU A 73 2.07 12.74 3.25
CA LEU A 73 3.07 12.13 2.39
C LEU A 73 2.98 12.71 0.98
N ASP A 74 2.97 14.05 0.86
CA ASP A 74 3.09 14.69 -0.45
C ASP A 74 4.51 14.54 -1.01
N GLY A 75 4.65 14.76 -2.32
CA GLY A 75 5.89 14.44 -3.03
C GLY A 75 7.08 15.29 -2.60
N GLU A 76 6.84 16.54 -2.19
CA GLU A 76 7.90 17.45 -1.73
C GLU A 76 8.29 17.16 -0.28
N SER A 77 7.32 16.93 0.62
CA SER A 77 7.55 16.53 2.02
C SER A 77 8.33 15.23 2.09
N LEU A 78 7.96 14.19 1.32
CA LEU A 78 8.67 12.91 1.28
C LEU A 78 10.14 13.05 0.86
N LEU A 79 10.42 13.82 -0.18
CA LEU A 79 11.79 14.05 -0.66
C LEU A 79 12.60 14.94 0.28
N GLY A 80 11.93 15.83 1.01
CA GLY A 80 12.54 16.64 2.07
C GLY A 80 12.87 15.82 3.34
N MET A 81 12.03 14.84 3.68
CA MET A 81 12.22 13.96 4.83
C MET A 81 13.36 12.95 4.62
N VAL A 82 13.58 12.50 3.39
CA VAL A 82 14.61 11.51 3.05
C VAL A 82 15.44 12.04 1.87
N PRO A 83 16.50 12.82 2.13
CA PRO A 83 17.33 13.43 1.09
C PRO A 83 17.91 12.42 0.08
N GLU A 84 18.21 11.21 0.53
CA GLU A 84 18.71 10.11 -0.30
C GLU A 84 17.70 9.72 -1.39
N LEU A 85 16.40 9.86 -1.11
CA LEU A 85 15.34 9.59 -2.06
C LEU A 85 15.30 10.62 -3.19
N ALA A 86 15.61 11.88 -2.88
CA ALA A 86 15.77 12.94 -3.87
C ALA A 86 16.99 12.68 -4.76
N VAL A 87 18.10 12.22 -4.18
CA VAL A 87 19.29 11.82 -4.95
C VAL A 87 18.94 10.65 -5.88
N LEU A 88 18.26 9.62 -5.39
CA LEU A 88 17.83 8.49 -6.22
C LEU A 88 16.94 8.95 -7.38
N LYS A 89 15.93 9.78 -7.11
CA LYS A 89 15.03 10.33 -8.13
C LYS A 89 15.79 11.10 -9.21
N SER A 90 16.81 11.88 -8.83
CA SER A 90 17.65 12.64 -9.78
C SER A 90 18.47 11.75 -10.73
N LYS A 91 18.72 10.50 -10.34
CA LYS A 91 19.48 9.51 -11.14
C LYS A 91 18.58 8.63 -12.00
N LEU A 92 17.26 8.69 -11.82
CA LEU A 92 16.33 7.93 -12.66
C LEU A 92 16.20 8.59 -14.05
N PRO A 93 16.07 7.80 -15.12
CA PRO A 93 15.68 8.30 -16.43
C PRO A 93 14.37 9.12 -16.37
N PRO A 94 14.22 10.18 -17.17
CA PRO A 94 13.07 11.07 -17.13
C PRO A 94 11.74 10.35 -17.43
N GLU A 95 11.78 9.22 -18.14
CA GLU A 95 10.62 8.37 -18.43
C GLU A 95 10.04 7.72 -17.15
N LEU A 96 10.80 7.68 -16.06
CA LEU A 96 10.38 7.12 -14.77
C LEU A 96 10.00 8.19 -13.75
N HIS A 97 9.95 9.47 -14.13
CA HIS A 97 9.63 10.56 -13.20
C HIS A 97 8.13 10.79 -13.05
N VAL A 98 7.33 10.45 -14.05
CA VAL A 98 5.89 10.74 -14.10
C VAL A 98 5.14 9.56 -14.69
N GLY A 99 4.00 9.23 -14.11
CA GLY A 99 3.08 8.21 -14.62
C GLY A 99 2.81 7.10 -13.62
N LYS A 100 1.80 6.27 -13.93
CA LYS A 100 1.28 5.22 -13.02
C LYS A 100 2.33 4.19 -12.56
N GLU A 101 3.45 4.09 -13.27
CA GLU A 101 4.55 3.16 -12.94
C GLU A 101 5.82 3.87 -12.45
N ALA A 102 5.77 5.20 -12.30
CA ALA A 102 6.85 5.97 -11.70
C ALA A 102 6.89 5.69 -10.19
N PRO A 103 8.02 5.19 -9.65
CA PRO A 103 8.11 4.79 -8.24
C PRO A 103 7.97 5.96 -7.26
N LEU A 104 8.20 7.19 -7.73
CA LEU A 104 8.12 8.44 -6.95
C LEU A 104 7.42 9.53 -7.78
N ASP A 105 6.27 9.16 -8.35
CA ASP A 105 5.42 10.10 -9.06
C ASP A 105 5.06 11.27 -8.12
N PRO A 106 5.55 12.50 -8.38
CA PRO A 106 5.28 13.64 -7.51
C PRO A 106 3.85 14.17 -7.64
N THR A 107 3.04 13.63 -8.56
CA THR A 107 1.66 14.06 -8.71
C THR A 107 0.84 13.73 -7.46
N ALA A 108 -0.19 14.55 -7.22
CA ALA A 108 -1.11 14.35 -6.10
C ALA A 108 -1.78 12.97 -6.11
N ALA A 109 -2.00 12.38 -7.29
CA ALA A 109 -2.59 11.05 -7.41
C ALA A 109 -1.62 9.94 -6.97
N GLY A 110 -0.37 9.96 -7.44
CA GLY A 110 0.63 8.95 -7.06
C GLY A 110 0.98 9.00 -5.57
N THR A 111 1.06 10.21 -5.01
CA THR A 111 1.33 10.42 -3.58
C THR A 111 0.13 10.07 -2.69
N ALA A 112 -1.11 10.26 -3.16
CA ALA A 112 -2.32 9.80 -2.46
C ALA A 112 -2.41 8.28 -2.38
N ASP A 113 -2.12 7.56 -3.47
CA ASP A 113 -2.10 6.09 -3.49
C ASP A 113 -1.04 5.54 -2.53
N LEU A 114 0.17 6.11 -2.55
CA LEU A 114 1.25 5.77 -1.62
C LEU A 114 0.86 6.03 -0.16
N ARG A 115 0.26 7.20 0.11
CA ARG A 115 -0.24 7.57 1.44
C ARG A 115 -1.24 6.57 1.97
N SER A 116 -2.24 6.23 1.16
CA SER A 116 -3.26 5.24 1.51
C SER A 116 -2.62 3.88 1.84
N ALA A 117 -1.69 3.41 1.02
CA ALA A 117 -0.98 2.15 1.25
C ALA A 117 -0.14 2.15 2.54
N VAL A 118 0.56 3.26 2.83
CA VAL A 118 1.34 3.41 4.07
C VAL A 118 0.42 3.47 5.29
N GLN A 119 -0.69 4.22 5.22
CA GLN A 119 -1.68 4.28 6.29
C GLN A 119 -2.25 2.89 6.60
N GLU A 120 -2.66 2.14 5.57
CA GLU A 120 -3.16 0.77 5.73
C GLU A 120 -2.11 -0.16 6.35
N LEU A 121 -0.84 -0.07 5.91
CA LEU A 121 0.25 -0.85 6.48
C LEU A 121 0.47 -0.54 7.97
N LEU A 122 0.49 0.75 8.33
CA LEU A 122 0.70 1.18 9.71
C LEU A 122 -0.48 0.77 10.60
N ILE A 123 -1.71 0.93 10.13
CA ILE A 123 -2.91 0.48 10.86
C ILE A 123 -2.88 -1.04 11.06
N ALA A 124 -2.54 -1.82 10.02
CA ALA A 124 -2.43 -3.27 10.12
C ALA A 124 -1.36 -3.69 11.15
N LYS A 125 -0.20 -3.02 11.16
CA LYS A 125 0.85 -3.26 12.15
C LYS A 125 0.37 -2.94 13.57
N LEU A 126 -0.32 -1.82 13.77
CA LEU A 126 -0.83 -1.44 15.09
C LEU A 126 -1.87 -2.42 15.63
N LEU A 127 -2.81 -2.85 14.79
CA LEU A 127 -3.83 -3.82 15.19
C LEU A 127 -3.21 -5.19 15.51
N ASN A 128 -2.18 -5.61 14.77
CA ASN A 128 -1.45 -6.84 15.06
C ASN A 128 -0.58 -6.76 16.33
N HIS A 129 0.01 -5.60 16.64
CA HIS A 129 0.89 -5.44 17.81
C HIS A 129 0.17 -5.02 19.09
N GLY A 130 -1.01 -4.38 19.02
CA GLY A 130 -1.82 -4.01 20.19
C GLY A 130 -2.44 -5.20 20.94
N GLY A 131 -2.35 -6.41 20.38
CA GLY A 131 -2.85 -7.66 20.97
C GLY A 131 -1.87 -8.39 21.91
N HIS A 132 -0.61 -7.93 22.04
CA HIS A 132 0.30 -8.48 23.06
C HIS A 132 -0.11 -7.97 24.44
N LYS A 133 -1.07 -8.67 25.05
CA LYS A 133 -1.31 -8.60 26.49
C LYS A 133 0.00 -8.92 27.20
N CYS A 134 0.58 -7.93 27.88
CA CYS A 134 1.56 -8.20 28.93
C CYS A 134 0.90 -9.16 29.93
N ALA A 135 1.46 -10.37 30.01
CA ALA A 135 1.22 -11.30 31.11
C ALA A 135 2.22 -11.00 32.23
#